data_AF-A0A815ZVC6-F1
#
_entry.id   AF-A0A815ZVC6-F1
#
_cell.length_a   1.000
_cell.length_b   1.000
_cell.length_c   1.000
_cell.angle_alpha   90.00
_cell.angle_beta   90.00
_cell.angle_gamma   90.00
#
_symmetry.space_group_name_H-M   'P 1'
#
loop_
_entity.id
_entity.type
_entity.pdbx_description
1 polymer ?
#
loop_
_entity_poly.entity_id
_entity_poly.type
_entity_poly.pdbx_seq_one_letter_code
_entity_poly.pdbx_strand_id
1 'polypeptide(L)' 'DLCISCLNANRYKSELQNIIGMFVTTLPYRIQFDPHWSFDDLVKYVQEKCLSILEHSHYPLQMIVQKTLA' A
#
# COMPACT_ATOMS: atom_id res chain seq x y z
N ASP A 1 1.41 -4.53 16.19
CA ASP A 1 1.37 -4.87 14.75
C ASP A 1 -0.01 -4.48 14.24
N LEU A 2 -0.08 -3.62 13.23
CA LEU A 2 -1.33 -3.12 12.66
C LEU A 2 -1.37 -3.47 11.17
N CYS A 3 -2.40 -4.22 10.75
CA CYS A 3 -2.62 -4.56 9.35
C CYS A 3 -3.93 -3.93 8.88
N ILE A 4 -3.84 -3.03 7.89
CA ILE A 4 -4.98 -2.40 7.23
C ILE A 4 -4.84 -2.52 5.73
N SER A 5 -5.94 -2.38 5.00
CA SER A 5 -5.93 -2.40 3.54
C SER A 5 -6.46 -1.09 3.00
N CYS A 6 -5.86 -0.57 1.93
CA CYS A 6 -6.41 0.55 1.18
C CYS A 6 -6.49 0.23 -0.31
N LEU A 7 -7.46 0.87 -0.97
CA LEU A 7 -7.65 0.75 -2.40
C LEU A 7 -6.81 1.80 -3.10
N ASN A 8 -6.08 1.39 -4.13
CA ASN A 8 -5.39 2.29 -5.03
C ASN A 8 -6.02 2.23 -6.43
N ALA A 9 -6.31 3.38 -7.02
CA ALA A 9 -7.00 3.46 -8.30
C ALA A 9 -6.12 3.01 -9.48
N ASN A 10 -4.78 3.06 -9.35
CA ASN A 10 -3.81 2.76 -10.42
C ASN A 10 -4.07 3.50 -11.75
N ARG A 11 -4.68 4.69 -11.70
CA ARG A 11 -4.94 5.56 -12.86
C ARG A 11 -3.94 6.73 -12.94
N TYR A 12 -2.66 6.45 -12.78
CA TYR A 12 -1.61 7.48 -12.72
C TYR A 12 -1.33 8.14 -14.07
N LYS A 13 -1.57 7.43 -15.18
CA LYS A 13 -1.41 7.96 -16.54
C LYS A 13 -2.70 8.64 -16.98
N SER A 14 -2.58 9.81 -17.63
CA SER A 14 -3.71 10.57 -18.17
C SER A 14 -4.61 9.74 -19.09
N GLU A 15 -4.01 8.89 -19.91
CA GLU A 15 -4.69 7.95 -20.82
C GLU A 15 -5.65 7.01 -20.09
N LEU A 16 -5.34 6.64 -18.84
CA LEU A 16 -6.13 5.69 -18.05
C LEU A 16 -7.28 6.34 -17.29
N GLN A 17 -7.35 7.66 -17.18
CA GLN A 17 -8.34 8.33 -16.31
C GLN A 17 -9.78 8.13 -16.80
N ASN A 18 -9.99 8.12 -18.12
CA ASN A 18 -11.33 8.08 -18.74
C ASN A 18 -11.69 6.71 -19.33
N ILE A 19 -10.91 5.66 -19.03
CA ILE A 19 -11.16 4.30 -19.54
C ILE A 19 -12.08 3.54 -18.58
N ILE A 20 -13.17 2.98 -19.11
CA ILE A 20 -13.99 2.02 -18.37
C ILE A 20 -13.21 0.71 -18.25
N GLY A 21 -12.95 0.28 -17.01
CA GLY A 21 -12.18 -0.93 -16.72
C GLY A 21 -11.82 -1.07 -15.25
N MET A 22 -11.37 -2.28 -14.86
CA MET A 22 -10.98 -2.60 -13.49
C MET A 22 -9.48 -2.37 -13.30
N PHE A 23 -9.12 -1.24 -12.68
CA PHE A 23 -7.73 -0.87 -12.39
C PHE A 23 -7.42 -0.88 -10.89
N VAL A 24 -8.44 -0.91 -10.05
CA VAL A 24 -8.27 -0.83 -8.60
C VAL A 24 -7.46 -2.01 -8.10
N THR A 25 -6.46 -1.74 -7.28
CA THR A 25 -5.68 -2.78 -6.58
C THR A 25 -5.82 -2.57 -5.08
N THR A 26 -6.04 -3.67 -4.37
CA THR A 26 -6.03 -3.68 -2.90
C THR A 26 -4.59 -3.82 -2.42
N LEU A 27 -4.12 -2.84 -1.66
CA LEU A 27 -2.78 -2.82 -1.10
C LEU A 27 -2.84 -3.11 0.40
N PRO A 28 -2.11 -4.14 0.88
CA PRO A 28 -1.99 -4.41 2.30
C PRO A 28 -0.91 -3.51 2.91
N TYR A 29 -1.25 -2.83 4.00
CA TYR A 29 -0.35 -2.01 4.80
C TYR A 29 -0.15 -2.69 6.15
N ARG A 30 1.08 -3.17 6.38
CA ARG A 30 1.51 -3.69 7.68
C ARG A 30 2.42 -2.68 8.36
N ILE A 31 1.95 -2.12 9.46
CA ILE A 31 2.67 -1.13 10.26
C ILE A 31 3.07 -1.78 11.59
N GLN A 32 4.37 -1.95 11.77
CA GLN A 32 4.97 -2.35 13.05
C GLN A 32 5.56 -1.12 13.71
N PHE A 33 5.17 -0.84 14.95
CA PHE A 33 5.60 0.33 15.69
C PHE A 33 6.24 -0.08 17.02
N ASP A 34 7.18 0.74 17.49
CA ASP A 34 7.83 0.59 18.80
C ASP A 34 7.05 1.43 19.84
N PRO A 35 6.67 0.84 20.99
CA PRO A 35 6.01 1.59 22.07
C PRO A 35 6.86 2.73 22.67
N HIS A 36 8.17 2.79 22.41
CA HIS A 36 9.05 3.86 22.89
C HIS A 36 9.15 5.05 21.94
N TRP A 37 8.56 4.97 20.74
CA TRP A 37 8.57 6.08 19.78
C TRP A 37 7.70 7.24 20.24
N SER A 38 8.13 8.46 19.93
CA SER A 38 7.25 9.61 20.01
C SER A 38 6.16 9.54 18.92
N PHE A 39 5.13 10.36 19.05
CA PHE A 39 4.10 10.47 18.02
C PHE A 39 4.69 10.95 16.68
N ASP A 40 5.64 11.88 16.70
CA ASP A 40 6.32 12.37 15.49
C ASP A 40 7.12 11.28 14.79
N ASP A 41 7.81 10.43 15.56
CA ASP A 41 8.56 9.29 15.00
C ASP A 41 7.61 8.28 14.34
N LEU A 42 6.47 8.01 14.99
CA LEU A 42 5.43 7.14 14.43
C LEU A 42 4.88 7.70 13.11
N VAL A 43 4.58 9.00 13.04
CA VAL A 43 4.04 9.63 11.82
C VAL A 43 5.05 9.56 10.67
N LYS A 44 6.32 9.89 10.92
CA LYS A 44 7.39 9.80 9.90
C LYS A 44 7.53 8.36 9.39
N TYR A 45 7.58 7.40 10.31
CA TYR A 45 7.66 5.99 9.96
C TYR A 45 6.48 5.52 9.11
N VAL A 46 5.25 5.87 9.51
CA VAL A 46 4.04 5.50 8.76
C VAL A 46 4.05 6.15 7.37
N GLN A 47 4.45 7.42 7.26
CA GLN A 47 4.59 8.10 5.98
C GLN A 47 5.55 7.38 5.04
N GLU A 48 6.75 7.05 5.51
CA GLU A 48 7.76 6.31 4.74
C GLU A 48 7.26 4.94 4.30
N LYS A 49 6.60 4.19 5.20
CA LYS A 49 6.01 2.89 4.86
C LYS A 49 4.91 3.01 3.82
N CYS A 50 4.03 4.01 3.94
CA CYS A 50 2.96 4.23 2.96
C CYS A 50 3.54 4.56 1.58
N LEU A 51 4.56 5.42 1.50
CA LEU A 51 5.20 5.77 0.23
C LEU A 51 5.86 4.56 -0.42
N SER A 52 6.61 3.76 0.35
CA SER A 52 7.26 2.55 -0.15
C SER A 52 6.27 1.51 -0.70
N ILE A 53 5.09 1.37 -0.07
CA ILE A 53 4.02 0.49 -0.56
C ILE A 53 3.42 1.05 -1.86
N LEU A 54 3.19 2.36 -1.92
CA LEU A 54 2.63 3.02 -3.11
C LEU A 54 3.55 2.94 -4.34
N GLU A 55 4.87 2.98 -4.16
CA GLU A 55 5.83 2.73 -5.27
C GLU A 55 5.61 1.37 -5.95
N HIS A 56 5.07 0.40 -5.21
CA HIS A 56 4.81 -0.96 -5.66
C HIS A 56 3.32 -1.24 -5.87
N SER A 57 2.48 -0.19 -6.00
CA SER A 57 1.01 -0.31 -6.05
C SER A 57 0.45 -1.10 -7.24
N HIS A 58 1.29 -1.38 -8.24
CA HIS A 58 0.94 -2.09 -9.46
C HIS A 58 0.97 -3.61 -9.31
N TYR A 59 1.47 -4.13 -8.19
CA TYR A 59 1.47 -5.57 -7.91
C TYR A 59 0.09 -6.04 -7.40
N PRO A 60 -0.54 -7.02 -8.06
CA PRO A 60 -1.79 -7.60 -7.58
C PRO A 60 -1.64 -8.28 -6.22
N LEU A 61 -2.63 -8.10 -5.34
CA LEU A 61 -2.67 -8.72 -4.02
C LEU A 61 -2.51 -10.24 -4.08
N GLN A 62 -3.13 -10.90 -5.06
CA GLN A 62 -3.08 -12.36 -5.21
C GLN A 62 -1.63 -12.86 -5.37
N MET A 63 -0.79 -12.11 -6.09
CA MET A 63 0.62 -12.44 -6.27
C MET A 63 1.41 -12.29 -4.98
N ILE A 64 1.11 -11.25 -4.19
CA ILE A 64 1.74 -11.01 -2.88
C ILE A 64 1.41 -12.17 -1.93
N VAL A 65 0.13 -12.55 -1.86
CA VAL A 65 -0.34 -13.66 -1.03
C VAL A 65 0.32 -14.98 -1.43
N GLN A 66 0.38 -15.28 -2.73
CA GLN A 66 1.00 -16.50 -3.23
C GLN A 66 2.49 -16.60 -2.87
N LYS A 67 3.24 -15.48 -2.94
CA LYS A 67 4.66 -15.46 -2.57
C LYS A 67 4.93 -15.56 -1.07
N THR A 68 3.97 -15.13 -0.24
CA THR A 68 4.14 -15.09 1.23
C THR A 68 3.68 -16.37 1.90
N LEU A 69 2.81 -17.15 1.24
CA LEU A 69 2.28 -18.42 1.72
C LEU A 69 3.06 -19.65 1.20
N ALA A 70 4.07 -19.44 0.35
CA ALA A 70 4.99 -20.47 -0.13
C ALA A 70 6.29 -20.44 0.68
#